data_AF-A0A8J5XKQ1-F1
#
_entry.id   AF-A0A8J5XKQ1-F1
#
_cell.length_a   1.000
_cell.length_b   1.000
_cell.length_c   1.000
_cell.angle_alpha   90.00
_cell.angle_beta   90.00
_cell.angle_gamma   90.00
#
_symmetry.space_group_name_H-M   'P 1'
#
loop_
_entity.id
_entity.type
_entity.pdbx_description
1 polymer ?
#
loop_
_entity_poly.entity_id
_entity_poly.type
_entity_poly.pdbx_seq_one_letter_code
_entity_poly.pdbx_strand_id
1 'polypeptide(L)'
;MAALLIRAAALICVTTMADAHAWLRPRPLRAVGTVVGAAAGWRDELAREARAALGAAGAAAESDGARCVGFLAARMPDADRGVVSAEFLARNCALALGARARSAWAVSVPFDLFLEYVAPYACFDEPRDEWRPLLSELLAPLVAGAASSREAAERINSLLWRQWDPPIRFMPNQTRAGHPGQLSPLSVIRARNASCTGLSIMLVDALRAVGVPARVVGTPCWARAGCSHDPLAHDACGNHNWVEVWLPEGASAGAPRCAGWHFMGAAEEGGLDSAWFFPMPAQLQRPGALNVSIFAARFGPPLAPSAEARASGSAWPPAALHFPMVWAWGDRSVGADDVSMRYLEGGSA
;
A
#
# COMPACT_ATOMS: atom_id res chain seq x y z
N MET A 1 40.01 -23.84 -18.12
CA MET A 1 40.00 -22.58 -18.91
C MET A 1 38.57 -22.10 -19.04
N ALA A 2 37.99 -21.72 -17.90
CA ALA A 2 36.70 -21.05 -17.78
C ALA A 2 36.94 -19.53 -17.77
N ALA A 3 35.89 -18.77 -18.04
CA ALA A 3 35.79 -17.31 -17.95
C ALA A 3 36.21 -16.50 -19.18
N LEU A 4 35.44 -16.58 -20.26
CA LEU A 4 35.27 -15.49 -21.20
C LEU A 4 33.95 -15.75 -21.93
N LEU A 5 32.83 -15.16 -21.46
CA LEU A 5 31.56 -14.95 -22.21
C LEU A 5 30.40 -14.38 -21.35
N ILE A 6 30.64 -13.94 -20.10
CA ILE A 6 29.64 -13.20 -19.31
C ILE A 6 30.16 -11.78 -19.01
N ARG A 7 30.24 -10.92 -20.03
CA ARG A 7 30.48 -9.47 -19.88
C ARG A 7 29.89 -8.69 -21.06
N ALA A 8 28.57 -8.66 -21.18
CA ALA A 8 27.90 -7.78 -22.16
C ALA A 8 26.54 -7.21 -21.69
N ALA A 9 26.22 -7.24 -20.39
CA ALA A 9 24.94 -6.73 -19.86
C ALA A 9 25.06 -5.80 -18.63
N ALA A 10 26.23 -5.21 -18.37
CA ALA A 10 26.47 -4.37 -17.19
C ALA A 10 27.00 -2.97 -17.53
N LEU A 11 26.58 -2.41 -18.67
CA LEU A 11 26.92 -1.04 -19.04
C LEU A 11 25.75 -0.33 -19.73
N ILE A 12 24.62 -0.22 -19.03
CA ILE A 12 23.66 0.85 -19.30
C ILE A 12 23.77 1.82 -18.13
N CYS A 13 24.60 2.82 -18.39
CA CYS A 13 24.53 4.20 -17.96
C CYS A 13 23.85 4.48 -16.60
N VAL A 14 24.68 4.86 -15.64
CA VAL A 14 24.32 5.76 -14.54
C VAL A 14 23.69 7.02 -15.15
N THR A 15 22.36 7.05 -15.26
CA THR A 15 21.64 8.32 -15.40
C THR A 15 21.69 9.00 -14.03
N THR A 16 22.28 10.17 -14.02
CA THR A 16 22.38 11.03 -12.85
C THR A 16 20.97 11.37 -12.35
N MET A 17 20.82 11.70 -11.06
CA MET A 17 19.56 12.18 -10.45
C MET A 17 18.90 13.39 -11.16
N ALA A 18 19.49 13.92 -12.25
CA ALA A 18 18.90 14.94 -13.11
C ALA A 18 17.54 14.50 -13.73
N ASP A 19 17.30 13.20 -13.92
CA ASP A 19 16.02 12.68 -14.43
C ASP A 19 14.92 12.53 -13.36
N ALA A 20 15.24 12.66 -12.06
CA ALA A 20 14.24 12.65 -10.99
C ALA A 20 13.20 13.77 -11.16
N HIS A 21 13.59 14.90 -11.75
CA HIS A 21 12.67 16.00 -12.07
C HIS A 21 11.67 15.66 -13.18
N ALA A 22 11.98 14.75 -14.10
CA ALA A 22 11.06 14.34 -15.16
C ALA A 22 9.87 13.54 -14.61
N TRP A 23 10.10 12.73 -13.57
CA TRP A 23 9.06 11.96 -12.87
C TRP A 23 8.18 12.82 -11.95
N LEU A 24 8.71 13.94 -11.45
CA LEU A 24 7.98 14.85 -10.57
C LEU A 24 7.08 15.84 -11.31
N ARG A 25 7.24 15.97 -12.63
CA ARG A 25 6.27 16.68 -13.47
C ARG A 25 5.00 15.85 -13.53
N PRO A 26 3.83 16.39 -13.12
CA PRO A 26 2.57 15.71 -13.35
C PRO A 26 2.49 15.41 -14.84
N ARG A 27 2.45 14.14 -15.22
CA ARG A 27 1.87 13.80 -16.52
C ARG A 27 0.39 14.05 -16.32
N PRO A 28 -0.21 15.06 -16.99
CA PRO A 28 -1.65 15.22 -16.88
C PRO A 28 -2.24 13.88 -17.32
N LEU A 29 -2.96 13.21 -16.42
CA LEU A 29 -3.94 12.21 -16.82
C LEU A 29 -4.76 12.93 -17.87
N ARG A 30 -4.70 12.48 -19.13
CA ARG A 30 -5.43 13.14 -20.21
C ARG A 30 -6.87 13.26 -19.72
N ALA A 31 -7.38 14.48 -19.68
CA ALA A 31 -8.81 14.68 -19.55
C ALA A 31 -9.44 14.00 -20.78
N VAL A 32 -9.87 12.76 -20.60
CA VAL A 32 -10.68 12.07 -21.59
C VAL A 32 -11.97 12.88 -21.66
N GLY A 33 -12.32 13.31 -22.88
CA GLY A 33 -13.49 14.14 -23.13
C GLY A 33 -14.72 13.60 -22.42
N THR A 34 -15.61 14.50 -22.04
CA THR A 34 -16.89 14.24 -21.37
C THR A 34 -17.57 12.99 -21.92
N VAL A 35 -17.41 11.85 -21.22
CA VAL A 35 -18.28 10.69 -21.42
C VAL A 35 -19.59 11.04 -20.72
N VAL A 36 -20.46 11.70 -21.48
CA VAL A 36 -21.85 11.93 -21.11
C VAL A 36 -22.54 10.57 -21.15
N GLY A 37 -22.66 9.94 -19.98
CA GLY A 37 -23.39 8.69 -19.82
C GLY A 37 -23.45 8.28 -18.36
N ALA A 38 -24.58 8.50 -17.70
CA ALA A 38 -24.91 7.72 -16.52
C ALA A 38 -25.20 6.28 -17.00
N ALA A 39 -24.30 5.32 -16.77
CA ALA A 39 -24.58 3.91 -17.06
C ALA A 39 -23.70 2.98 -16.21
N ALA A 40 -24.32 1.95 -15.68
CA ALA A 40 -23.63 0.75 -15.21
C ALA A 40 -22.65 0.25 -16.30
N GLY A 41 -21.46 -0.22 -15.90
CA GLY A 41 -20.50 -0.85 -16.82
C GLY A 41 -19.24 -0.04 -17.17
N TRP A 42 -19.05 1.20 -16.68
CA TRP A 42 -17.81 1.98 -16.96
C TRP A 42 -16.54 1.25 -16.50
N ARG A 43 -16.61 0.49 -15.40
CA ARG A 43 -15.51 -0.35 -14.90
C ARG A 43 -15.19 -1.48 -15.87
N ASP A 44 -16.20 -2.09 -16.48
CA ASP A 44 -16.03 -3.19 -17.44
C ASP A 44 -15.42 -2.69 -18.75
N GLU A 45 -15.84 -1.51 -19.21
CA GLU A 45 -15.26 -0.82 -20.36
C GLU A 45 -13.80 -0.47 -20.11
N LEU A 46 -13.50 0.17 -18.98
CA LEU A 46 -12.12 0.48 -18.57
C LEU A 46 -11.26 -0.80 -18.49
N ALA A 47 -11.79 -1.88 -17.91
CA ALA A 47 -11.09 -3.15 -17.81
C ALA A 47 -10.79 -3.76 -19.19
N ARG A 48 -11.74 -3.68 -20.13
CA ARG A 48 -11.56 -4.18 -21.51
C ARG A 48 -10.46 -3.40 -22.22
N GLU A 49 -10.48 -2.08 -22.15
CA GLU A 49 -9.46 -1.22 -22.75
C GLU A 49 -8.09 -1.44 -22.13
N ALA A 50 -8.01 -1.54 -20.80
CA ALA A 50 -6.76 -1.78 -20.09
C ALA A 50 -6.17 -3.16 -20.41
N ARG A 51 -7.00 -4.21 -20.59
CA ARG A 51 -6.53 -5.53 -21.04
C ARG A 51 -5.96 -5.47 -22.45
N ALA A 52 -6.60 -4.74 -23.36
CA ALA A 52 -6.10 -4.55 -24.72
C ALA A 52 -4.75 -3.79 -24.73
N ALA A 53 -4.64 -2.72 -23.93
CA ALA A 53 -3.39 -1.97 -23.76
C ALA A 53 -2.27 -2.83 -23.16
N LEU A 54 -2.59 -3.70 -22.19
CA LEU A 54 -1.64 -4.63 -21.59
C LEU A 54 -1.14 -5.68 -22.59
N GLY A 55 -2.05 -6.27 -23.37
CA GLY A 55 -1.71 -7.24 -24.42
C GLY A 55 -0.82 -6.64 -25.51
N ALA A 56 -1.12 -5.41 -25.95
CA ALA A 56 -0.29 -4.69 -26.91
C ALA A 56 1.14 -4.41 -26.41
N ALA A 57 1.33 -4.32 -25.08
CA ALA A 57 2.63 -4.13 -24.46
C ALA A 57 3.43 -5.45 -24.27
N GLY A 58 2.88 -6.61 -24.63
CA GLY A 58 3.55 -7.91 -24.53
C GLY A 58 3.86 -8.35 -23.10
N ALA A 59 3.17 -7.80 -22.10
CA ALA A 59 3.49 -7.99 -20.68
C ALA A 59 2.46 -8.87 -19.97
N ALA A 60 2.97 -9.89 -19.27
CA ALA A 60 2.29 -10.90 -18.45
C ALA A 60 1.77 -12.16 -19.17
N ALA A 61 1.76 -13.28 -18.45
CA ALA A 61 0.92 -14.42 -18.83
C ALA A 61 -0.51 -13.88 -18.99
N GLU A 62 -1.11 -14.07 -20.17
CA GLU A 62 -2.35 -13.41 -20.59
C GLU A 62 -3.48 -13.52 -19.53
N SER A 63 -3.49 -14.62 -18.77
CA SER A 63 -4.41 -14.84 -17.64
C SER A 63 -4.18 -13.96 -16.42
N ASP A 64 -2.94 -13.76 -15.98
CA ASP A 64 -2.62 -13.02 -14.74
C ASP A 64 -2.78 -11.51 -14.95
N GLY A 65 -2.40 -11.02 -16.13
CA GLY A 65 -2.68 -9.65 -16.56
C GLY A 65 -4.17 -9.32 -16.54
N ALA A 66 -4.99 -10.18 -17.14
CA ALA A 66 -6.43 -10.01 -17.19
C ALA A 66 -7.09 -10.05 -15.79
N ARG A 67 -6.60 -10.92 -14.89
CA ARG A 67 -7.03 -10.99 -13.49
C ARG A 67 -6.65 -9.74 -12.70
N CYS A 68 -5.42 -9.22 -12.87
CA CYS A 68 -4.99 -7.96 -12.24
C CYS A 68 -5.89 -6.79 -12.64
N VAL A 69 -6.06 -6.58 -13.94
CA VAL A 69 -6.91 -5.50 -14.46
C VAL A 69 -8.35 -5.68 -14.00
N GLY A 70 -8.89 -6.90 -14.07
CA GLY A 70 -10.25 -7.19 -13.64
C GLY A 70 -10.48 -6.91 -12.16
N PHE A 71 -9.54 -7.32 -11.30
CA PHE A 71 -9.61 -7.07 -9.86
C PHE A 71 -9.61 -5.57 -9.57
N LEU A 72 -8.63 -4.82 -10.09
CA LEU A 72 -8.52 -3.39 -9.81
C LEU A 72 -9.70 -2.59 -10.36
N ALA A 73 -10.13 -2.86 -11.60
CA ALA A 73 -11.28 -2.19 -12.20
C ALA A 73 -12.59 -2.49 -11.45
N ALA A 74 -12.80 -3.72 -10.99
CA ALA A 74 -14.01 -4.06 -10.22
C ALA A 74 -14.02 -3.41 -8.83
N ARG A 75 -12.84 -3.16 -8.25
CA ARG A 75 -12.67 -2.71 -6.86
C ARG A 75 -12.45 -1.21 -6.72
N MET A 76 -11.98 -0.51 -7.75
CA MET A 76 -11.69 0.92 -7.65
C MET A 76 -12.91 1.75 -7.24
N PRO A 77 -12.71 2.81 -6.42
CA PRO A 77 -13.80 3.68 -5.98
C PRO A 77 -14.39 4.49 -7.14
N ASP A 78 -15.65 4.94 -6.99
CA ASP A 78 -16.32 5.76 -8.02
C ASP A 78 -15.59 7.09 -8.29
N ALA A 79 -14.84 7.60 -7.30
CA ALA A 79 -13.99 8.79 -7.45
C ALA A 79 -12.89 8.63 -8.51
N ASP A 80 -12.52 7.39 -8.87
CA ASP A 80 -11.51 7.12 -9.88
C ASP A 80 -12.08 7.22 -11.31
N ARG A 81 -13.41 7.31 -11.46
CA ARG A 81 -14.06 7.44 -12.76
C ARG A 81 -13.60 8.72 -13.47
N GLY A 82 -13.01 8.56 -14.65
CA GLY A 82 -12.48 9.67 -15.44
C GLY A 82 -11.15 10.23 -14.93
N VAL A 83 -10.64 9.73 -13.80
CA VAL A 83 -9.30 10.02 -13.28
C VAL A 83 -8.33 8.92 -13.73
N VAL A 84 -8.68 7.65 -13.48
CA VAL A 84 -7.87 6.50 -13.87
C VAL A 84 -8.16 6.11 -15.32
N SER A 85 -7.15 6.17 -16.18
CA SER A 85 -7.25 5.74 -17.58
C SER A 85 -6.92 4.26 -17.77
N ALA A 86 -7.28 3.71 -18.94
CA ALA A 86 -6.95 2.34 -19.31
C ALA A 86 -5.44 2.10 -19.36
N GLU A 87 -4.68 3.08 -19.87
CA GLU A 87 -3.22 3.02 -19.96
C GLU A 87 -2.58 3.07 -18.58
N PHE A 88 -3.09 3.92 -17.68
CA PHE A 88 -2.64 3.96 -16.28
C PHE A 88 -2.82 2.58 -15.64
N LEU A 89 -4.01 2.00 -15.77
CA LEU A 89 -4.33 0.72 -15.14
C LEU A 89 -3.49 -0.43 -15.72
N ALA A 90 -3.37 -0.48 -17.05
CA ALA A 90 -2.55 -1.46 -17.75
C ALA A 90 -1.08 -1.36 -17.30
N ARG A 91 -0.52 -0.15 -17.26
CA ARG A 91 0.86 0.09 -16.86
C ARG A 91 1.11 -0.28 -15.41
N ASN A 92 0.20 0.08 -14.50
CA ASN A 92 0.26 -0.32 -13.09
C ASN A 92 0.30 -1.85 -12.94
N CYS A 93 -0.60 -2.57 -13.62
CA CYS A 93 -0.62 -4.04 -13.60
C CYS A 93 0.64 -4.65 -14.20
N ALA A 94 1.13 -4.14 -15.33
CA ALA A 94 2.37 -4.62 -15.95
C ALA A 94 3.56 -4.49 -14.98
N LEU A 95 3.70 -3.34 -14.31
CA LEU A 95 4.77 -3.10 -13.36
C LEU A 95 4.64 -3.93 -12.08
N ALA A 96 3.42 -4.14 -11.58
CA ALA A 96 3.17 -5.00 -10.43
C ALA A 96 3.49 -6.48 -10.75
N LEU A 97 3.08 -6.98 -11.91
CA LEU A 97 3.39 -8.34 -12.38
C LEU A 97 4.89 -8.49 -12.67
N GLY A 98 5.53 -7.46 -13.22
CA GLY A 98 6.98 -7.39 -13.32
C GLY A 98 7.66 -7.48 -11.96
N ALA A 99 7.15 -6.78 -10.94
CA ALA A 99 7.67 -6.87 -9.57
C ALA A 99 7.57 -8.27 -8.99
N ARG A 100 6.43 -8.91 -9.17
CA ARG A 100 6.20 -10.30 -8.78
C ARG A 100 7.23 -11.26 -9.40
N ALA A 101 7.60 -11.05 -10.66
CA ALA A 101 8.52 -11.94 -11.37
C ALA A 101 10.01 -11.72 -11.04
N ARG A 102 10.37 -10.67 -10.30
CA ARG A 102 11.79 -10.27 -10.09
C ARG A 102 12.52 -11.06 -9.00
N SER A 103 11.83 -11.63 -8.02
CA SER A 103 12.45 -12.30 -6.89
C SER A 103 11.70 -13.56 -6.47
N ALA A 104 12.42 -14.54 -5.91
CA ALA A 104 11.82 -15.79 -5.45
C ALA A 104 10.75 -15.56 -4.37
N TRP A 105 10.98 -14.60 -3.47
CA TRP A 105 10.05 -14.24 -2.41
C TRP A 105 8.82 -13.47 -2.91
N ALA A 106 8.90 -12.72 -4.02
CA ALA A 106 7.72 -12.08 -4.61
C ALA A 106 6.88 -13.08 -5.41
N VAL A 107 7.51 -14.08 -6.06
CA VAL A 107 6.82 -15.17 -6.76
C VAL A 107 6.05 -16.05 -5.78
N SER A 108 6.57 -16.30 -4.57
CA SER A 108 5.93 -17.17 -3.56
C SER A 108 4.67 -16.57 -2.93
N VAL A 109 4.43 -15.27 -3.07
CA VAL A 109 3.19 -14.61 -2.63
C VAL A 109 1.98 -15.25 -3.33
N PRO A 110 0.95 -15.72 -2.62
CA PRO A 110 -0.27 -16.22 -3.25
C PRO A 110 -0.90 -15.15 -4.15
N PHE A 111 -1.38 -15.54 -5.35
CA PHE A 111 -1.82 -14.55 -6.33
C PHE A 111 -2.98 -13.66 -5.86
N ASP A 112 -3.92 -14.21 -5.08
CA ASP A 112 -5.01 -13.41 -4.52
C ASP A 112 -4.52 -12.36 -3.51
N LEU A 113 -3.49 -12.70 -2.72
CA LEU A 113 -2.83 -11.76 -1.82
C LEU A 113 -2.06 -10.68 -2.60
N PHE A 114 -1.43 -11.07 -3.71
CA PHE A 114 -0.80 -10.13 -4.65
C PHE A 114 -1.82 -9.13 -5.22
N LEU A 115 -2.98 -9.61 -5.69
CA LEU A 115 -4.04 -8.73 -6.21
C LEU A 115 -4.50 -7.71 -5.18
N GLU A 116 -4.57 -8.11 -3.91
CA GLU A 116 -5.11 -7.27 -2.86
C GLU A 116 -4.09 -6.33 -2.20
N TYR A 117 -2.81 -6.73 -2.13
CA TYR A 117 -1.81 -6.03 -1.31
C TYR A 117 -0.52 -5.66 -2.05
N VAL A 118 -0.39 -6.01 -3.35
CA VAL A 118 0.72 -5.58 -4.22
C VAL A 118 0.23 -4.79 -5.43
N ALA A 119 -0.79 -5.29 -6.13
CA ALA A 119 -1.33 -4.67 -7.34
C ALA A 119 -1.99 -3.29 -7.15
N PRO A 120 -2.62 -2.94 -6.00
CA PRO A 120 -3.29 -1.66 -5.86
C PRO A 120 -2.38 -0.45 -6.10
N TYR A 121 -2.92 0.57 -6.75
CA TYR A 121 -2.23 1.83 -7.05
C TYR A 121 -2.48 2.92 -5.99
N ALA A 122 -3.29 2.63 -4.97
CA ALA A 122 -3.63 3.54 -3.88
C ALA A 122 -3.96 2.77 -2.60
N CYS A 123 -3.91 3.47 -1.47
CA CYS A 123 -4.29 3.03 -0.13
C CYS A 123 -5.60 3.70 0.33
N PHE A 124 -5.74 5.01 0.13
CA PHE A 124 -6.86 5.83 0.59
C PHE A 124 -7.35 6.79 -0.53
N ASP A 125 -7.52 8.06 -0.19
CA ASP A 125 -7.99 9.15 -1.05
C ASP A 125 -6.84 10.00 -1.64
N GLU A 126 -5.60 9.53 -1.53
CA GLU A 126 -4.45 10.24 -2.10
C GLU A 126 -4.55 10.37 -3.63
N PRO A 127 -3.95 11.42 -4.22
CA PRO A 127 -3.94 11.60 -5.67
C PRO A 127 -3.46 10.35 -6.43
N ARG A 128 -4.13 10.03 -7.54
CA ARG A 128 -3.80 8.87 -8.40
C ARG A 128 -2.56 9.18 -9.25
N ASP A 129 -1.39 9.12 -8.62
CA ASP A 129 -0.10 9.38 -9.23
C ASP A 129 0.54 8.12 -9.82
N GLU A 130 1.29 8.26 -10.92
CA GLU A 130 2.14 7.19 -11.48
C GLU A 130 3.43 6.99 -10.64
N TRP A 131 3.29 6.63 -9.37
CA TRP A 131 4.43 6.43 -8.46
C TRP A 131 5.22 5.16 -8.75
N ARG A 132 4.56 4.10 -9.26
CA ARG A 132 5.15 2.76 -9.39
C ARG A 132 6.38 2.69 -10.29
N PRO A 133 6.43 3.32 -11.49
CA PRO A 133 7.64 3.34 -12.30
C PRO A 133 8.85 3.90 -11.54
N LEU A 134 8.71 5.08 -10.93
CA LEU A 134 9.78 5.74 -10.18
C LEU A 134 10.25 4.89 -9.00
N LEU A 135 9.33 4.39 -8.18
CA LEU A 135 9.69 3.60 -7.00
C LEU A 135 10.29 2.25 -7.41
N SER A 136 9.80 1.59 -8.45
CA SER A 136 10.38 0.33 -8.93
C SER A 136 11.83 0.51 -9.41
N GLU A 137 12.13 1.60 -10.11
CA GLU A 137 13.48 1.92 -10.58
C GLU A 137 14.42 2.29 -9.42
N LEU A 138 13.96 3.19 -8.54
CA LEU A 138 14.72 3.65 -7.37
C LEU A 138 15.06 2.51 -6.40
N LEU A 139 14.11 1.61 -6.15
CA LEU A 139 14.23 0.59 -5.10
C LEU A 139 14.90 -0.70 -5.56
N ALA A 140 14.89 -0.99 -6.86
CA ALA A 140 15.57 -2.15 -7.44
C ALA A 140 17.01 -2.36 -6.92
N PRO A 141 17.90 -1.35 -6.91
CA PRO A 141 19.24 -1.51 -6.34
C PRO A 141 19.24 -1.69 -4.82
N LEU A 142 18.29 -1.11 -4.10
CA LEU A 142 18.24 -1.20 -2.62
C LEU A 142 17.88 -2.60 -2.12
N VAL A 143 17.04 -3.30 -2.87
CA VAL A 143 16.64 -4.69 -2.57
C VAL A 143 17.46 -5.73 -3.33
N ALA A 144 18.48 -5.31 -4.08
CA ALA A 144 19.36 -6.22 -4.78
C ALA A 144 20.04 -7.18 -3.79
N GLY A 145 19.93 -8.48 -4.07
CA GLY A 145 20.47 -9.54 -3.22
C GLY A 145 19.74 -9.76 -1.89
N ALA A 146 18.58 -9.13 -1.65
CA ALA A 146 17.76 -9.46 -0.49
C ALA A 146 17.26 -10.91 -0.59
N ALA A 147 17.55 -11.72 0.44
CA ALA A 147 17.25 -13.14 0.49
C ALA A 147 15.76 -13.43 0.80
N SER A 148 15.05 -12.47 1.38
CA SER A 148 13.65 -12.62 1.85
C SER A 148 12.84 -11.35 1.67
N SER A 149 11.51 -11.47 1.76
CA SER A 149 10.62 -10.30 1.78
C SER A 149 10.86 -9.42 3.01
N ARG A 150 11.24 -10.05 4.14
CA ARG A 150 11.59 -9.36 5.40
C ARG A 150 12.78 -8.43 5.19
N GLU A 151 13.87 -8.97 4.66
CA GLU A 151 15.08 -8.19 4.42
C GLU A 151 14.82 -7.06 3.42
N ALA A 152 14.04 -7.30 2.36
CA ALA A 152 13.65 -6.27 1.41
C ALA A 152 12.86 -5.14 2.11
N ALA A 153 11.90 -5.48 2.97
CA ALA A 153 11.08 -4.50 3.68
C ALA A 153 11.89 -3.65 4.67
N GLU A 154 12.74 -4.28 5.47
CA GLU A 154 13.59 -3.59 6.46
C GLU A 154 14.63 -2.69 5.78
N ARG A 155 15.24 -3.14 4.67
CA ARG A 155 16.14 -2.31 3.84
C ARG A 155 15.43 -1.10 3.25
N ILE A 156 14.24 -1.29 2.68
CA ILE A 156 13.45 -0.18 2.12
C ILE A 156 13.15 0.85 3.20
N ASN A 157 12.61 0.45 4.35
CA ASN A 157 12.28 1.40 5.40
C ASN A 157 13.53 2.12 5.96
N SER A 158 14.68 1.46 6.01
CA SER A 158 15.92 2.08 6.50
C SER A 158 16.53 3.10 5.52
N LEU A 159 16.35 2.89 4.21
CA LEU A 159 17.09 3.61 3.17
C LEU A 159 16.25 4.59 2.36
N LEU A 160 14.94 4.36 2.22
CA LEU A 160 14.03 5.14 1.37
C LEU A 160 14.06 6.64 1.70
N TRP A 161 13.97 6.99 2.99
CA TRP A 161 13.79 8.38 3.43
C TRP A 161 15.00 9.28 3.14
N ARG A 162 16.16 8.68 2.88
CA ARG A 162 17.43 9.34 2.60
C ARG A 162 17.77 9.40 1.10
N GLN A 163 16.89 8.92 0.23
CA GLN A 163 17.10 8.96 -1.23
C GLN A 163 17.01 10.37 -1.84
N TRP A 164 16.71 11.38 -1.02
CA TRP A 164 16.50 12.75 -1.46
C TRP A 164 17.21 13.75 -0.56
N ASP A 165 17.54 14.91 -1.13
CA ASP A 165 18.13 16.05 -0.43
C ASP A 165 17.19 17.27 -0.53
N PRO A 166 16.71 17.84 0.60
CA PRO A 166 16.83 17.30 1.96
C PRO A 166 16.08 15.96 2.12
N PRO A 167 16.42 15.13 3.12
CA PRO A 167 15.74 13.86 3.36
C PRO A 167 14.28 14.07 3.73
N ILE A 168 13.45 13.08 3.43
CA ILE A 168 12.03 13.09 3.80
C ILE A 168 11.92 12.88 5.31
N ARG A 169 11.14 13.72 5.99
CA ARG A 169 10.95 13.64 7.45
C ARG A 169 9.49 13.57 7.86
N PHE A 170 9.25 12.94 9.00
CA PHE A 170 7.96 13.04 9.67
C PHE A 170 7.65 14.48 10.05
N MET A 171 6.44 14.93 9.75
CA MET A 171 5.89 16.19 10.22
C MET A 171 4.41 15.97 10.60
N PRO A 172 4.06 16.15 11.88
CA PRO A 172 2.68 15.97 12.34
C PRO A 172 1.75 17.01 11.71
N ASN A 173 0.45 16.72 11.68
CA ASN A 173 -0.60 17.63 11.19
C ASN A 173 -0.43 18.12 9.75
N GLN A 174 0.35 17.41 8.94
CA GLN A 174 0.41 17.59 7.49
C GLN A 174 -0.82 16.94 6.85
N THR A 175 -1.92 17.68 6.78
CA THR A 175 -2.81 17.62 5.61
C THR A 175 -2.42 18.78 4.72
N ARG A 176 -2.35 18.60 3.39
CA ARG A 176 -1.91 19.67 2.50
C ARG A 176 -2.83 20.88 2.72
N ALA A 177 -2.27 22.02 3.12
CA ALA A 177 -3.04 23.25 3.27
C ALA A 177 -3.81 23.52 1.96
N GLY A 178 -5.14 23.41 2.03
CA GLY A 178 -6.03 23.57 0.88
C GLY A 178 -6.26 22.32 -0.01
N HIS A 179 -5.92 21.10 0.43
CA HIS A 179 -6.30 19.87 -0.28
C HIS A 179 -6.94 18.85 0.70
N PRO A 180 -8.16 18.37 0.41
CA PRO A 180 -8.95 17.58 1.38
C PRO A 180 -8.50 16.11 1.55
N GLY A 181 -7.40 15.67 0.93
CA GLY A 181 -6.98 14.26 0.90
C GLY A 181 -5.52 14.06 1.28
N GLN A 182 -5.13 12.80 1.50
CA GLN A 182 -3.77 12.42 1.92
C GLN A 182 -2.71 12.64 0.83
N LEU A 183 -1.44 12.63 1.24
CA LEU A 183 -0.30 12.77 0.32
C LEU A 183 0.00 11.44 -0.38
N SER A 184 0.03 11.47 -1.71
CA SER A 184 0.58 10.39 -2.55
C SER A 184 2.11 10.32 -2.44
N PRO A 185 2.76 9.23 -2.86
CA PRO A 185 4.23 9.12 -2.81
C PRO A 185 4.94 10.28 -3.52
N LEU A 186 4.47 10.67 -4.71
CA LEU A 186 5.07 11.80 -5.44
C LEU A 186 4.83 13.12 -4.70
N SER A 187 3.69 13.28 -4.02
CA SER A 187 3.43 14.47 -3.20
C SER A 187 4.34 14.55 -1.98
N VAL A 188 4.60 13.42 -1.29
CA VAL A 188 5.57 13.34 -0.19
C VAL A 188 6.99 13.66 -0.69
N ILE A 189 7.39 13.13 -1.84
CA ILE A 189 8.68 13.43 -2.45
C ILE A 189 8.82 14.93 -2.73
N ARG A 190 7.78 15.58 -3.28
CA ARG A 190 7.78 17.04 -3.51
C ARG A 190 7.83 17.85 -2.21
N ALA A 191 7.07 17.45 -1.21
CA ALA A 191 6.97 18.18 0.06
C ALA A 191 8.20 17.98 0.97
N ARG A 192 8.94 16.88 0.80
CA ARG A 192 10.03 16.44 1.68
C ARG A 192 9.60 16.17 3.13
N ASN A 193 8.30 16.05 3.37
CA ASN A 193 7.75 15.66 4.66
C ASN A 193 6.32 15.14 4.51
N ALA A 194 5.85 14.41 5.53
CA ALA A 194 4.47 13.96 5.65
C ALA A 194 4.12 13.54 7.09
N SER A 195 2.82 13.43 7.37
CA SER A 195 2.28 12.82 8.59
C SER A 195 2.48 11.30 8.62
N CYS A 196 2.08 10.64 9.71
CA CYS A 196 2.15 9.18 9.86
C CYS A 196 1.40 8.47 8.71
N THR A 197 0.27 9.01 8.30
CA THR A 197 -0.54 8.51 7.18
C THR A 197 0.21 8.64 5.85
N GLY A 198 0.73 9.84 5.52
CA GLY A 198 1.44 10.04 4.26
C GLY A 198 2.75 9.24 4.15
N LEU A 199 3.51 9.10 5.25
CA LEU A 199 4.67 8.22 5.27
C LEU A 199 4.28 6.74 5.15
N SER A 200 3.17 6.31 5.77
CA SER A 200 2.68 4.93 5.64
C SER A 200 2.23 4.60 4.22
N ILE A 201 1.51 5.50 3.55
CA ILE A 201 1.17 5.36 2.11
C ILE A 201 2.44 5.21 1.29
N MET A 202 3.41 6.10 1.47
CA MET A 202 4.67 6.06 0.74
C MET A 202 5.45 4.76 0.95
N LEU A 203 5.53 4.27 2.19
CA LEU A 203 6.21 3.00 2.47
C LEU A 203 5.46 1.81 1.89
N VAL A 204 4.13 1.76 2.02
CA VAL A 204 3.32 0.70 1.39
C VAL A 204 3.54 0.66 -0.11
N ASP A 205 3.46 1.79 -0.79
CA ASP A 205 3.65 1.85 -2.24
C ASP A 205 5.09 1.51 -2.66
N ALA A 206 6.09 1.88 -1.86
CA ALA A 206 7.48 1.45 -2.06
C ALA A 206 7.64 -0.07 -1.98
N LEU A 207 7.03 -0.71 -0.97
CA LEU A 207 7.06 -2.17 -0.80
C LEU A 207 6.33 -2.87 -1.95
N ARG A 208 5.16 -2.35 -2.34
CA ARG A 208 4.39 -2.83 -3.50
C ARG A 208 5.17 -2.71 -4.80
N ALA A 209 5.99 -1.67 -4.96
CA ALA A 209 6.81 -1.45 -6.15
C ALA A 209 7.90 -2.53 -6.35
N VAL A 210 8.29 -3.24 -5.27
CA VAL A 210 9.24 -4.36 -5.33
C VAL A 210 8.59 -5.73 -5.17
N GLY A 211 7.26 -5.79 -5.00
CA GLY A 211 6.52 -7.05 -4.93
C GLY A 211 6.26 -7.57 -3.51
N VAL A 212 6.59 -6.80 -2.47
CA VAL A 212 6.26 -7.15 -1.07
C VAL A 212 4.81 -6.73 -0.79
N PRO A 213 3.93 -7.65 -0.33
CA PRO A 213 2.56 -7.30 0.02
C PRO A 213 2.53 -6.42 1.27
N ALA A 214 1.86 -5.28 1.16
CA ALA A 214 1.80 -4.29 2.24
C ALA A 214 0.46 -3.57 2.29
N ARG A 215 0.09 -3.12 3.48
CA ARG A 215 -1.12 -2.33 3.75
C ARG A 215 -0.91 -1.30 4.83
N VAL A 216 -1.65 -0.20 4.74
CA VAL A 216 -1.71 0.78 5.82
C VAL A 216 -2.59 0.23 6.93
N VAL A 217 -2.14 0.36 8.16
CA VAL A 217 -2.87 -0.01 9.36
C VAL A 217 -2.95 1.21 10.27
N GLY A 218 -4.03 1.35 11.01
CA GLY A 218 -4.15 2.46 11.94
C GLY A 218 -5.36 2.39 12.83
N THR A 219 -5.37 3.23 13.84
CA THR A 219 -6.53 3.48 14.69
C THR A 219 -6.86 4.97 14.61
N PRO A 220 -8.15 5.32 14.51
CA PRO A 220 -8.56 6.71 14.38
C PRO A 220 -8.43 7.49 15.70
N CYS A 221 -8.50 6.82 16.85
CA CYS A 221 -8.22 7.40 18.17
C CYS A 221 -7.06 6.65 18.82
N TRP A 222 -5.90 7.29 18.85
CA TRP A 222 -4.74 6.77 19.55
C TRP A 222 -4.98 6.84 21.05
N ALA A 223 -5.46 5.73 21.64
CA ALA A 223 -5.68 5.53 23.06
C ALA A 223 -4.39 5.64 23.90
N ARG A 224 -3.79 6.83 23.93
CA ARG A 224 -2.68 7.19 24.81
C ARG A 224 -3.22 7.34 26.24
N ALA A 225 -2.37 7.11 27.25
CA ALA A 225 -2.69 7.47 28.63
C ALA A 225 -3.19 8.92 28.70
N GLY A 226 -4.44 9.12 29.12
CA GLY A 226 -5.11 10.42 29.18
C GLY A 226 -6.23 10.67 28.15
N CYS A 227 -6.38 9.80 27.15
CA CYS A 227 -7.52 9.83 26.23
C CYS A 227 -8.74 9.12 26.84
N SER A 228 -9.90 9.79 26.87
CA SER A 228 -11.16 9.13 27.23
C SER A 228 -11.52 8.13 26.12
N HIS A 229 -11.86 6.90 26.51
CA HIS A 229 -12.35 5.87 25.59
C HIS A 229 -13.86 6.05 25.33
N ASP A 230 -14.27 7.29 25.07
CA ASP A 230 -15.65 7.64 24.75
C ASP A 230 -15.99 7.17 23.31
N PRO A 231 -17.19 6.64 23.05
CA PRO A 231 -17.67 6.31 21.70
C PRO A 231 -17.73 7.52 20.74
N LEU A 232 -17.46 8.75 21.18
CA LEU A 232 -17.20 9.89 20.31
C LEU A 232 -15.69 10.13 20.18
N ALA A 233 -15.18 10.08 18.94
CA ALA A 233 -13.77 10.35 18.66
C ALA A 233 -13.43 11.77 19.15
N HIS A 234 -12.53 11.87 20.12
CA HIS A 234 -11.99 13.15 20.55
C HIS A 234 -10.84 13.53 19.62
N ASP A 235 -10.98 14.66 18.92
CA ASP A 235 -9.90 15.23 18.07
C ASP A 235 -8.58 15.38 18.82
N ALA A 236 -8.62 15.50 20.15
CA ALA A 236 -7.47 15.58 21.03
C ALA A 236 -6.59 14.32 21.08
N CYS A 237 -7.11 13.16 20.68
CA CYS A 237 -6.38 11.90 20.76
C CYS A 237 -5.54 11.61 19.51
N GLY A 238 -5.92 12.19 18.37
CA GLY A 238 -5.25 12.00 17.08
C GLY A 238 -5.36 10.56 16.56
N ASN A 239 -5.19 10.40 15.25
CA ASN A 239 -5.01 9.07 14.66
C ASN A 239 -3.53 8.68 14.66
N HIS A 240 -3.26 7.39 14.55
CA HIS A 240 -1.94 6.89 14.22
C HIS A 240 -2.03 5.82 13.14
N ASN A 241 -1.14 5.90 12.16
CA ASN A 241 -1.07 4.97 11.03
C ASN A 241 0.37 4.47 10.89
N TRP A 242 0.50 3.19 10.55
CA TRP A 242 1.74 2.47 10.30
C TRP A 242 1.53 1.46 9.17
N VAL A 243 2.51 0.57 8.96
CA VAL A 243 2.50 -0.40 7.86
C VAL A 243 2.48 -1.82 8.41
N GLU A 244 1.65 -2.68 7.81
CA GLU A 244 1.80 -4.12 7.91
C GLU A 244 2.36 -4.67 6.60
N VAL A 245 3.28 -5.62 6.70
CA VAL A 245 3.88 -6.37 5.59
C VAL A 245 3.56 -7.85 5.73
N TRP A 246 3.23 -8.53 4.64
CA TRP A 246 3.02 -9.97 4.66
C TRP A 246 4.28 -10.71 4.21
N LEU A 247 4.71 -11.65 5.03
CA LEU A 247 5.90 -12.47 4.82
C LEU A 247 5.50 -13.92 4.52
N PRO A 248 5.88 -14.47 3.35
CA PRO A 248 5.70 -15.88 3.04
C PRO A 248 6.37 -16.80 4.07
N GLU A 249 7.48 -16.38 4.65
CA GLU A 249 8.30 -17.15 5.58
C GLU A 249 7.61 -17.36 6.95
N GLY A 250 6.66 -16.48 7.32
CA GLY A 250 5.84 -16.60 8.53
C GLY A 250 4.55 -17.41 8.32
N ALA A 251 4.22 -17.77 7.08
CA ALA A 251 3.03 -18.54 6.73
C ALA A 251 3.37 -20.04 6.68
N SER A 252 3.63 -20.64 7.85
CA SER A 252 3.83 -22.10 7.93
C SER A 252 2.59 -22.86 7.42
N ALA A 253 2.79 -23.99 6.74
CA ALA A 253 1.69 -24.81 6.23
C ALA A 253 0.78 -25.26 7.38
N GLY A 254 -0.49 -24.83 7.36
CA GLY A 254 -1.48 -25.10 8.40
C GLY A 254 -1.69 -23.98 9.42
N ALA A 255 -0.87 -22.92 9.41
CA ALA A 255 -1.14 -21.70 10.17
C ALA A 255 -2.33 -20.94 9.54
N PRO A 256 -3.20 -20.28 10.33
CA PRO A 256 -4.31 -19.51 9.78
C PRO A 256 -3.77 -18.37 8.90
N ARG A 257 -4.54 -17.93 7.89
CA ARG A 257 -4.11 -16.88 6.93
C ARG A 257 -3.77 -15.52 7.58
N CYS A 258 -4.13 -15.33 8.84
CA CYS A 258 -3.65 -14.22 9.66
C CYS A 258 -2.17 -14.32 10.06
N ALA A 259 -1.54 -15.49 9.90
CA ALA A 259 -0.10 -15.70 10.03
C ALA A 259 0.67 -15.02 8.88
N GLY A 260 1.81 -14.44 9.21
CA GLY A 260 2.72 -13.80 8.27
C GLY A 260 2.55 -12.29 8.12
N TRP A 261 1.55 -11.64 8.73
CA TRP A 261 1.53 -10.18 8.81
C TRP A 261 2.38 -9.68 9.97
N HIS A 262 3.31 -8.78 9.67
CA HIS A 262 4.21 -8.15 10.62
C HIS A 262 4.10 -6.63 10.50
N PHE A 263 4.24 -5.89 11.60
CA PHE A 263 4.08 -4.43 11.57
C PHE A 263 5.41 -3.69 11.59
N MET A 264 5.42 -2.46 11.09
CA MET A 264 6.54 -1.53 11.19
C MET A 264 6.09 -0.08 11.08
N GLY A 265 6.81 0.81 11.76
CA GLY A 265 6.64 2.26 11.61
C GLY A 265 7.41 2.81 10.41
N ALA A 266 6.75 3.67 9.63
CA ALA A 266 7.39 4.33 8.50
C ALA A 266 8.39 5.39 8.98
N ALA A 267 9.63 5.32 8.50
CA ALA A 267 10.74 6.17 8.95
C ALA A 267 11.10 6.05 10.43
N GLU A 268 10.71 4.94 11.07
CA GLU A 268 11.09 4.60 12.44
C GLU A 268 12.26 3.62 12.43
N GLU A 269 13.10 3.72 13.46
CA GLU A 269 14.16 2.73 13.71
C GLU A 269 13.55 1.46 14.32
N GLY A 270 14.08 0.30 13.92
CA GLY A 270 13.58 -1.00 14.36
C GLY A 270 13.34 -1.95 13.20
N GLY A 271 13.42 -3.25 13.49
CA GLY A 271 12.97 -4.28 12.57
C GLY A 271 11.45 -4.41 12.58
N LEU A 272 10.93 -5.41 11.86
CA LEU A 272 9.52 -5.74 11.96
C LEU A 272 9.15 -6.12 13.41
N ASP A 273 7.92 -5.81 13.79
CA ASP A 273 7.31 -6.03 15.10
C ASP A 273 8.00 -5.30 16.27
N SER A 274 8.82 -4.29 15.95
CA SER A 274 9.63 -3.53 16.93
C SER A 274 9.35 -2.02 16.87
N ALA A 275 8.08 -1.63 16.79
CA ALA A 275 7.68 -0.22 16.78
C ALA A 275 7.47 0.34 18.20
N TRP A 276 7.67 1.64 18.39
CA TRP A 276 7.55 2.30 19.71
C TRP A 276 6.18 2.17 20.36
N PHE A 277 5.15 1.88 19.55
CA PHE A 277 3.77 1.73 20.00
C PHE A 277 3.42 0.34 20.51
N PHE A 278 4.34 -0.62 20.38
CA PHE A 278 4.12 -2.01 20.78
C PHE A 278 5.08 -2.40 21.91
N PRO A 279 4.61 -3.09 22.96
CA PRO A 279 3.23 -3.52 23.19
C PRO A 279 2.27 -2.37 23.54
N MET A 280 2.79 -1.26 24.08
CA MET A 280 1.98 -0.12 24.54
C MET A 280 2.27 1.15 23.72
N PRO A 281 1.24 1.95 23.36
CA PRO A 281 -0.16 1.85 23.77
C PRO A 281 -1.06 1.00 22.85
N ALA A 282 -0.52 0.21 21.91
CA ALA A 282 -1.34 -0.62 21.03
C ALA A 282 -2.24 -1.62 21.79
N GLN A 283 -1.78 -2.15 22.92
CA GLN A 283 -2.57 -3.01 23.81
C GLN A 283 -3.74 -2.30 24.55
N LEU A 284 -3.83 -0.97 24.46
CA LEU A 284 -4.98 -0.21 25.01
C LEU A 284 -6.17 -0.13 24.03
N GLN A 285 -5.97 -0.55 22.78
CA GLN A 285 -7.02 -0.55 21.76
C GLN A 285 -8.10 -1.58 22.10
N ARG A 286 -9.34 -1.34 21.65
CA ARG A 286 -10.49 -2.21 21.93
C ARG A 286 -11.07 -2.72 20.61
N PRO A 287 -10.98 -4.03 20.32
CA PRO A 287 -11.59 -4.64 19.14
C PRO A 287 -13.10 -4.36 19.11
N GLY A 288 -13.66 -4.23 17.91
CA GLY A 288 -15.09 -4.03 17.69
C GLY A 288 -15.60 -2.61 18.00
N ALA A 289 -14.73 -1.65 18.27
CA ALA A 289 -15.08 -0.27 18.55
C ALA A 289 -14.47 0.67 17.49
N LEU A 290 -15.32 1.29 16.64
CA LEU A 290 -14.92 2.13 15.51
C LEU A 290 -13.79 3.11 15.83
N ASN A 291 -13.81 3.74 17.01
CA ASN A 291 -12.85 4.78 17.35
C ASN A 291 -11.52 4.24 17.85
N VAL A 292 -11.49 3.07 18.49
CA VAL A 292 -10.32 2.59 19.25
C VAL A 292 -9.93 1.16 18.85
N SER A 293 -10.42 0.69 17.70
CA SER A 293 -9.91 -0.53 17.05
C SER A 293 -8.79 -0.18 16.09
N ILE A 294 -7.94 -1.17 15.83
CA ILE A 294 -6.90 -1.11 14.81
C ILE A 294 -7.46 -1.70 13.52
N PHE A 295 -7.50 -0.89 12.48
CA PHE A 295 -8.00 -1.25 11.16
C PHE A 295 -6.86 -1.41 10.17
N ALA A 296 -6.91 -2.47 9.37
CA ALA A 296 -6.01 -2.66 8.25
C ALA A 296 -6.74 -2.39 6.93
N ALA A 297 -6.22 -1.46 6.14
CA ALA A 297 -6.84 -0.99 4.90
C ALA A 297 -6.84 -2.06 3.80
N ARG A 298 -7.90 -2.06 2.99
CA ARG A 298 -8.11 -2.90 1.82
C ARG A 298 -8.48 -2.04 0.63
N PHE A 299 -7.96 -2.41 -0.55
CA PHE A 299 -8.26 -1.67 -1.77
C PHE A 299 -9.72 -1.87 -2.20
N GLY A 300 -10.42 -0.76 -2.42
CA GLY A 300 -11.83 -0.75 -2.83
C GLY A 300 -12.81 -0.89 -1.68
N PRO A 301 -14.12 -0.86 -1.94
CA PRO A 301 -15.14 -0.78 -0.91
C PRO A 301 -15.16 -2.02 0.00
N PRO A 302 -15.77 -1.90 1.19
CA PRO A 302 -16.22 -3.02 2.02
C PRO A 302 -16.64 -4.28 1.24
N LEU A 303 -16.08 -5.43 1.57
CA LEU A 303 -16.63 -6.73 1.18
C LEU A 303 -17.08 -7.49 2.42
N ALA A 304 -17.61 -8.69 2.22
CA ALA A 304 -17.65 -9.68 3.29
C ALA A 304 -16.27 -9.77 3.97
N PRO A 305 -16.22 -10.03 5.29
CA PRO A 305 -14.96 -10.13 6.04
C PRO A 305 -13.94 -10.99 5.31
N SER A 306 -12.66 -10.56 5.29
CA SER A 306 -11.57 -11.32 4.69
C SER A 306 -11.49 -12.73 5.27
N ALA A 307 -10.82 -13.66 4.58
CA ALA A 307 -10.58 -14.98 5.14
C ALA A 307 -9.80 -14.87 6.47
N GLU A 308 -8.94 -13.85 6.59
CA GLU A 308 -8.19 -13.50 7.78
C GLU A 308 -9.11 -13.03 8.92
N ALA A 309 -10.07 -12.13 8.64
CA ALA A 309 -11.06 -11.66 9.63
C ALA A 309 -12.01 -12.78 10.09
N ARG A 310 -12.26 -13.78 9.23
CA ARG A 310 -13.02 -14.98 9.61
C ARG A 310 -12.19 -15.95 10.45
N ALA A 311 -10.90 -16.08 10.14
CA ALA A 311 -9.99 -17.00 10.81
C ALA A 311 -9.54 -16.51 12.20
N SER A 312 -9.54 -15.19 12.45
CA SER A 312 -9.18 -14.61 13.75
C SER A 312 -10.22 -14.86 14.85
N GLY A 313 -11.33 -15.55 14.55
CA GLY A 313 -12.34 -15.92 15.56
C GLY A 313 -13.06 -14.73 16.19
N SER A 314 -12.96 -13.53 15.60
CA SER A 314 -13.64 -12.34 16.13
C SER A 314 -15.16 -12.54 16.07
N ALA A 315 -15.76 -12.86 17.22
CA ALA A 315 -17.20 -13.07 17.38
C ALA A 315 -18.02 -11.77 17.40
N TRP A 316 -17.39 -10.62 17.13
CA TRP A 316 -18.03 -9.30 17.21
C TRP A 316 -18.48 -8.82 15.82
N PRO A 317 -19.63 -8.12 15.72
CA PRO A 317 -20.16 -7.64 14.44
C PRO A 317 -19.11 -6.76 13.75
N PRO A 318 -19.14 -6.65 12.40
CA PRO A 318 -18.11 -5.96 11.63
C PRO A 318 -18.19 -4.46 11.90
N ALA A 319 -17.61 -3.99 13.00
CA ALA A 319 -17.79 -2.63 13.49
C ALA A 319 -17.29 -1.58 12.48
N ALA A 320 -16.39 -1.97 11.58
CA ALA A 320 -16.30 -1.32 10.28
C ALA A 320 -15.80 -2.30 9.22
N LEU A 321 -16.56 -2.44 8.13
CA LEU A 321 -16.03 -3.02 6.90
C LEU A 321 -15.20 -2.02 6.09
N HIS A 322 -15.07 -0.77 6.57
CA HIS A 322 -14.33 0.32 5.93
C HIS A 322 -13.32 0.93 6.89
N PHE A 323 -12.25 1.53 6.35
CA PHE A 323 -11.23 2.20 7.14
C PHE A 323 -11.77 3.56 7.65
N PRO A 324 -11.69 3.86 8.96
CA PRO A 324 -12.10 5.15 9.51
C PRO A 324 -11.05 6.22 9.18
N MET A 325 -11.18 6.85 8.01
CA MET A 325 -10.35 7.98 7.61
C MET A 325 -10.76 9.21 8.41
N VAL A 326 -9.98 9.59 9.43
CA VAL A 326 -10.37 10.67 10.38
C VAL A 326 -10.52 12.05 9.73
N TRP A 327 -9.93 12.24 8.55
CA TRP A 327 -10.08 13.45 7.73
C TRP A 327 -11.32 13.40 6.82
N ALA A 328 -11.95 12.23 6.67
CA ALA A 328 -13.06 11.96 5.77
C ALA A 328 -13.99 10.88 6.34
N TRP A 329 -14.50 11.05 7.57
CA TRP A 329 -15.30 10.03 8.29
C TRP A 329 -16.49 9.45 7.52
N GLY A 330 -17.08 10.21 6.59
CA GLY A 330 -18.21 9.78 5.76
C GLY A 330 -17.81 8.90 4.56
N ASP A 331 -16.53 8.84 4.23
CA ASP A 331 -16.03 8.08 3.10
C ASP A 331 -15.91 6.59 3.44
N ARG A 332 -16.57 5.76 2.64
CA ARG A 332 -16.63 4.30 2.77
C ARG A 332 -15.99 3.57 1.59
N SER A 333 -15.20 4.29 0.79
CA SER A 333 -14.59 3.79 -0.43
C SER A 333 -13.41 2.84 -0.19
N VAL A 334 -12.87 2.83 1.03
CA VAL A 334 -11.74 2.00 1.45
C VAL A 334 -12.24 0.97 2.45
N GLY A 335 -12.13 -0.31 2.09
CA GLY A 335 -12.45 -1.42 2.97
C GLY A 335 -11.45 -1.54 4.12
N ALA A 336 -11.82 -2.20 5.20
CA ALA A 336 -10.89 -2.55 6.26
C ALA A 336 -11.25 -3.86 6.96
N ASP A 337 -10.23 -4.48 7.56
CA ASP A 337 -10.39 -5.54 8.55
C ASP A 337 -9.99 -5.00 9.93
N ASP A 338 -10.77 -5.32 10.97
CA ASP A 338 -10.34 -5.10 12.36
C ASP A 338 -9.27 -6.14 12.72
N VAL A 339 -8.06 -5.66 12.98
CA VAL A 339 -6.88 -6.47 13.31
C VAL A 339 -6.42 -6.26 14.75
N SER A 340 -7.23 -5.61 15.59
CA SER A 340 -6.88 -5.23 16.97
C SER A 340 -6.32 -6.40 17.78
N MET A 341 -6.90 -7.60 17.62
CA MET A 341 -6.47 -8.81 18.34
C MET A 341 -4.97 -9.12 18.18
N ARG A 342 -4.38 -8.81 17.02
CA ARG A 342 -2.95 -9.05 16.75
C ARG A 342 -2.02 -8.20 17.62
N TYR A 343 -2.53 -7.09 18.14
CA TYR A 343 -1.78 -6.14 18.95
C TYR A 343 -2.10 -6.28 20.45
N LEU A 344 -3.12 -7.06 20.82
CA LEU A 344 -3.51 -7.29 22.21
C LEU A 344 -2.77 -8.45 22.86
N GLU A 345 -2.60 -9.55 22.13
CA GLU A 345 -1.90 -10.73 22.62
C GLU A 345 -0.40 -10.43 22.55
N GLY A 346 0.25 -10.35 23.71
CA GLY A 346 1.68 -10.08 23.81
C GLY A 346 2.50 -11.16 23.09
N GLY A 347 2.82 -10.92 21.83
CA GLY A 347 3.89 -11.57 21.05
C GLY A 347 3.93 -13.09 21.09
N SER A 348 3.26 -13.75 20.14
CA SER A 348 3.83 -14.81 19.27
C SER A 348 2.70 -15.54 18.54
N ALA A 349 2.77 -15.53 17.21
CA ALA A 349 2.42 -16.71 16.43
C ALA A 349 3.71 -17.47 16.15
#